data_AF-A0A1S2XX30-F1
#
_entry.id   AF-A0A1S2XX30-F1
#
_cell.length_a   1.000
_cell.length_b   1.000
_cell.length_c   1.000
_cell.angle_alpha   90.00
_cell.angle_beta   90.00
_cell.angle_gamma   90.00
#
_symmetry.space_group_name_H-M   'P 1'
#
loop_
_entity.id
_entity.type
_entity.pdbx_description
1 polymer ?
#
loop_
_entity_poly.entity_id
_entity_poly.type
_entity_poly.pdbx_seq_one_letter_code
_entity_poly.pdbx_strand_id
1 'polypeptide(L)'
;MVRITHFQFILFLLSLLYFNCSSEMQGDFDKWISWNVKDYQKKTILENKLKVLSATEQGLDLKLRQAESKIVRITVNQNGTADFKTITEAINSIPLNNTRRYIVSIAPGTYREKITIPKKKPFITFLGDAMDRPTITGNDTKGMIGRDGTELKTFNTSTVAVEARYFIAININFENTARHDNASKEEQGVALRVSANKTAFYNCSFYGAQDTLYDHKGLHYFKNCLIKGTVDFIFGYGRSFYENCHIHSTTKTKSYITAQRRSKNTSMASGFSFKNSKVTGSGQTYLGRPWGNYSRVVFSYTYMDNTILPEGWSDWNHEHRYLNAYYGEYKCSGPGSNLSERVPWARNLTDQEAQPFLGTHFIEGNTWLISPSNSSSTYF
;
A
#
# COMPACT_ATOMS: atom_id res chain seq x y z
N MET A 1 -20.31 -50.78 -26.33
CA MET A 1 -20.51 -50.55 -24.89
C MET A 1 -19.15 -50.16 -24.30
N VAL A 2 -18.84 -48.87 -24.23
CA VAL A 2 -17.52 -48.39 -23.79
C VAL A 2 -17.44 -48.56 -22.28
N ARG A 3 -16.58 -49.48 -21.80
CA ARG A 3 -16.30 -49.64 -20.37
C ARG A 3 -15.46 -48.45 -19.91
N ILE A 4 -16.12 -47.45 -19.34
CA ILE A 4 -15.45 -46.39 -18.59
C ILE A 4 -14.75 -47.06 -17.41
N THR A 5 -13.43 -46.99 -17.38
CA THR A 5 -12.65 -47.56 -16.28
C THR A 5 -12.91 -46.77 -15.01
N HIS A 6 -12.83 -47.41 -13.83
CA HIS A 6 -13.11 -46.78 -12.53
C HIS A 6 -12.32 -45.46 -12.34
N PHE A 7 -11.12 -45.39 -12.91
CA PHE A 7 -10.26 -44.20 -12.94
C PHE A 7 -10.82 -43.03 -13.77
N GLN A 8 -11.40 -43.30 -14.94
CA GLN A 8 -12.05 -42.26 -15.78
C GLN A 8 -13.33 -41.72 -15.13
N PHE A 9 -14.05 -42.55 -14.38
CA PHE A 9 -15.24 -42.12 -13.63
C PHE A 9 -14.87 -41.20 -12.46
N ILE A 10 -13.77 -41.49 -11.76
CA ILE A 10 -13.24 -40.64 -10.69
C ILE A 10 -12.76 -39.29 -11.25
N LEU A 11 -12.04 -39.28 -12.39
CA LEU A 11 -11.63 -38.04 -13.06
C LEU A 11 -12.83 -37.19 -13.52
N PHE A 12 -13.88 -37.83 -14.03
CA PHE A 12 -15.11 -37.13 -14.43
C PHE A 12 -15.86 -36.53 -13.22
N LEU A 13 -15.99 -37.29 -12.12
CA LEU A 13 -16.59 -36.80 -10.88
C LEU A 13 -15.77 -35.67 -10.25
N LEU A 14 -14.45 -35.77 -10.26
CA LEU A 14 -13.57 -34.68 -9.84
C LEU A 14 -13.79 -33.46 -10.74
N SER A 15 -13.85 -33.60 -12.06
CA SER A 15 -14.09 -32.48 -12.97
C SER A 15 -15.46 -31.80 -12.76
N LEU A 16 -16.50 -32.56 -12.43
CA LEU A 16 -17.84 -32.04 -12.10
C LEU A 16 -17.86 -31.33 -10.74
N LEU A 17 -17.17 -31.88 -9.74
CA LEU A 17 -16.99 -31.24 -8.44
C LEU A 17 -16.17 -29.95 -8.55
N TYR A 18 -15.12 -29.95 -9.39
CA TYR A 18 -14.35 -28.76 -9.75
C TYR A 18 -15.22 -27.70 -10.42
N PHE A 19 -16.05 -28.10 -11.38
CA PHE A 19 -16.94 -27.18 -12.10
C PHE A 19 -17.98 -26.55 -11.15
N ASN A 20 -18.62 -27.37 -10.30
CA ASN A 20 -19.61 -26.89 -9.33
C ASN A 20 -19.01 -26.02 -8.23
N CYS A 21 -17.82 -26.35 -7.73
CA CYS A 21 -17.13 -25.52 -6.74
C CYS A 21 -16.68 -24.17 -7.36
N SER A 22 -16.18 -24.19 -8.60
CA SER A 22 -15.81 -22.97 -9.32
C SER A 22 -17.01 -22.06 -9.60
N SER A 23 -18.17 -22.62 -9.94
CA SER A 23 -19.38 -21.84 -10.22
C SER A 23 -20.01 -21.23 -8.97
N GLU A 24 -20.02 -21.94 -7.84
CA GLU A 24 -20.47 -21.39 -6.55
C GLU A 24 -19.55 -20.26 -6.06
N MET A 25 -18.22 -20.44 -6.16
CA MET A 25 -17.23 -19.42 -5.77
C MET A 25 -17.31 -18.17 -6.65
N GLN A 26 -17.49 -18.35 -7.96
CA GLN A 26 -17.72 -17.25 -8.90
C GLN A 26 -19.03 -16.51 -8.60
N GLY A 27 -20.08 -17.23 -8.21
CA GLY A 27 -21.36 -16.66 -7.78
C GLY A 27 -21.25 -15.78 -6.53
N ASP A 28 -20.46 -16.16 -5.53
CA ASP A 28 -20.25 -15.35 -4.32
C ASP A 28 -19.39 -14.10 -4.57
N PHE A 29 -18.48 -14.19 -5.53
CA PHE A 29 -17.66 -13.06 -5.93
C PHE A 29 -18.43 -12.03 -6.75
N ASP A 30 -19.25 -12.45 -7.72
CA ASP A 30 -20.08 -11.53 -8.51
C ASP A 30 -21.16 -10.87 -7.63
N LYS A 31 -21.69 -11.59 -6.64
CA LYS A 31 -22.51 -10.99 -5.57
C LYS A 31 -21.73 -9.90 -4.82
N TRP A 32 -20.46 -10.16 -4.48
CA TRP A 32 -19.62 -9.17 -3.81
C TRP A 32 -19.37 -7.93 -4.68
N ILE A 33 -19.13 -8.08 -5.99
CA ILE A 33 -18.99 -6.96 -6.93
C ILE A 33 -20.28 -6.14 -7.01
N SER A 34 -21.41 -6.80 -7.22
CA SER A 34 -22.72 -6.14 -7.25
C SER A 34 -22.98 -5.38 -5.95
N TRP A 35 -22.66 -5.99 -4.80
CA TRP A 35 -22.76 -5.35 -3.51
C TRP A 35 -21.83 -4.13 -3.40
N ASN A 36 -20.56 -4.25 -3.81
CA ASN A 36 -19.55 -3.18 -3.71
C ASN A 36 -19.93 -1.95 -4.57
N VAL A 37 -20.46 -2.18 -5.77
CA VAL A 37 -20.99 -1.11 -6.64
C VAL A 37 -22.23 -0.46 -6.02
N LYS A 38 -23.19 -1.25 -5.53
CA LYS A 38 -24.40 -0.72 -4.88
C LYS A 38 -24.08 0.05 -3.59
N ASP A 39 -23.16 -0.46 -2.78
CA ASP A 39 -22.70 0.19 -1.55
C ASP A 39 -22.01 1.52 -1.87
N TYR A 40 -21.16 1.55 -2.90
CA TYR A 40 -20.57 2.79 -3.41
C TYR A 40 -21.64 3.81 -3.83
N GLN A 41 -22.60 3.41 -4.68
CA GLN A 41 -23.67 4.30 -5.13
C GLN A 41 -24.50 4.85 -3.95
N LYS A 42 -24.86 4.00 -2.98
CA LYS A 42 -25.58 4.41 -1.77
C LYS A 42 -24.79 5.44 -0.96
N LYS A 43 -23.49 5.19 -0.75
CA LYS A 43 -22.60 6.13 -0.02
C LYS A 43 -22.46 7.46 -0.75
N THR A 44 -22.28 7.45 -2.07
CA THR A 44 -22.20 8.67 -2.87
C THR A 44 -23.49 9.50 -2.79
N ILE A 45 -24.67 8.85 -2.86
CA ILE A 45 -25.95 9.55 -2.70
C ILE A 45 -26.07 10.17 -1.30
N LEU A 46 -25.69 9.42 -0.25
CA LEU A 46 -25.71 9.93 1.12
C LEU A 46 -24.75 11.11 1.31
N GLU A 47 -23.52 11.01 0.80
CA GLU A 47 -22.53 12.09 0.85
C GLU A 47 -23.01 13.33 0.11
N ASN A 48 -23.61 13.19 -1.07
CA ASN A 48 -24.18 14.32 -1.80
C ASN A 48 -25.34 14.98 -1.05
N LYS A 49 -26.22 14.19 -0.42
CA LYS A 49 -27.29 14.74 0.44
C LYS A 49 -26.71 15.48 1.66
N LEU A 50 -25.70 14.93 2.32
CA LEU A 50 -25.05 15.56 3.48
C LEU A 50 -24.30 16.85 3.10
N LYS A 51 -23.65 16.90 1.94
CA LYS A 51 -23.01 18.12 1.40
C LYS A 51 -24.02 19.24 1.13
N VAL A 52 -25.23 18.89 0.67
CA VAL A 52 -26.32 19.87 0.46
C VAL A 52 -26.86 20.40 1.81
N LEU A 53 -26.69 19.65 2.90
CA LEU A 53 -27.22 20.00 4.23
C LEU A 53 -26.22 20.70 5.16
N SER A 54 -24.91 20.76 4.83
CA SER A 54 -23.94 21.54 5.62
C SER A 54 -22.65 21.89 4.84
N ALA A 55 -22.29 23.19 4.83
CA ALA A 55 -21.01 23.71 4.32
C ALA A 55 -19.93 23.80 5.41
N THR A 56 -19.95 22.89 6.39
CA THR A 56 -18.98 22.88 7.51
C THR A 56 -18.24 21.55 7.55
N GLU A 57 -17.07 21.52 8.20
CA GLU A 57 -16.13 20.39 8.36
C GLU A 57 -16.71 19.12 9.07
N GLN A 58 -18.02 18.89 8.99
CA GLN A 58 -18.78 17.88 9.73
C GLN A 58 -18.40 16.43 9.37
N GLY A 59 -17.67 16.20 8.27
CA GLY A 59 -17.20 14.86 7.88
C GLY A 59 -15.93 14.39 8.58
N LEU A 60 -15.08 15.31 9.06
CA LEU A 60 -13.76 14.95 9.60
C LEU A 60 -13.87 14.44 11.05
N ASP A 61 -13.14 13.36 11.36
CA ASP A 61 -13.02 12.80 12.71
C ASP A 61 -12.75 13.90 13.75
N LEU A 62 -13.57 13.93 14.81
CA LEU A 62 -13.50 14.96 15.86
C LEU A 62 -12.12 15.07 16.51
N LYS A 63 -11.45 13.93 16.75
CA LYS A 63 -10.12 13.91 17.36
C LYS A 63 -9.07 14.49 16.42
N LEU A 64 -9.25 14.26 15.12
CA LEU A 64 -8.39 14.86 14.11
C LEU A 64 -8.59 16.38 14.06
N ARG A 65 -9.83 16.87 14.00
CA ARG A 65 -10.12 18.32 14.05
C ARG A 65 -9.53 18.99 15.29
N GLN A 66 -9.66 18.36 16.46
CA GLN A 66 -9.07 18.85 17.70
C GLN A 66 -7.53 18.88 17.66
N ALA A 67 -6.91 17.89 17.02
CA ALA A 67 -5.46 17.87 16.88
C ALA A 67 -4.95 18.96 15.94
N GLU A 68 -5.63 19.19 14.82
CA GLU A 68 -5.24 20.23 13.85
C GLU A 68 -5.44 21.66 14.36
N SER A 69 -6.34 21.90 15.32
CA SER A 69 -6.51 23.23 15.93
C SER A 69 -5.37 23.61 16.89
N LYS A 70 -4.48 22.66 17.22
CA LYS A 70 -3.37 22.86 18.17
C LYS A 70 -2.09 22.25 17.61
N ILE A 71 -1.47 22.96 16.66
CA ILE A 71 -0.23 22.53 16.03
C ILE A 71 0.98 22.91 16.90
N VAL A 72 1.90 21.96 17.06
CA VAL A 72 3.23 22.17 17.64
C VAL A 72 4.26 21.83 16.56
N ARG A 73 5.26 22.70 16.37
CA ARG A 73 6.38 22.47 15.47
C ARG A 73 7.64 22.22 16.28
N ILE A 74 8.39 21.18 15.91
CA ILE A 74 9.72 20.89 16.42
C ILE A 74 10.65 20.59 15.24
N THR A 75 11.92 20.90 15.39
CA THR A 75 12.92 20.84 14.31
C THR A 75 14.00 19.80 14.59
N VAL A 76 14.49 19.17 13.53
CA VAL A 76 15.56 18.18 13.59
C VAL A 76 16.67 18.56 12.61
N ASN A 77 17.91 18.66 13.11
CA ASN A 77 19.09 18.89 12.28
C ASN A 77 20.34 18.27 12.92
N GLN A 78 21.10 17.50 12.14
CA GLN A 78 22.30 16.80 12.59
C GLN A 78 23.44 17.76 13.00
N ASN A 79 23.44 19.01 12.52
CA ASN A 79 24.45 20.02 12.86
C ASN A 79 24.29 20.63 14.27
N GLY A 80 23.19 20.34 14.98
CA GLY A 80 22.92 20.83 16.32
C GLY A 80 22.30 22.24 16.42
N THR A 81 21.86 22.85 15.33
CA THR A 81 21.20 24.18 15.34
C THR A 81 19.67 24.12 15.44
N ALA A 82 19.10 22.94 15.70
CA ALA A 82 17.67 22.67 15.79
C ALA A 82 17.30 22.17 17.20
N ASP A 83 16.01 21.98 17.47
CA ASP A 83 15.53 21.47 18.76
C ASP A 83 16.12 20.08 19.10
N PHE A 84 16.34 19.24 18.08
CA PHE A 84 16.88 17.89 18.22
C PHE A 84 17.93 17.57 17.16
N LYS A 85 18.89 16.69 17.49
CA LYS A 85 19.90 16.21 16.55
C LYS A 85 19.42 15.01 15.75
N THR A 86 18.56 14.19 16.35
CA THR A 86 18.03 12.96 15.76
C THR A 86 16.51 12.99 15.68
N ILE A 87 15.95 12.21 14.74
CA ILE A 87 14.50 12.08 14.60
C ILE A 87 13.95 11.30 15.80
N THR A 88 14.69 10.31 16.31
CA THR A 88 14.32 9.53 17.50
C THR A 88 14.15 10.42 18.74
N GLU A 89 15.06 11.35 19.00
CA GLU A 89 14.93 12.31 20.11
C GLU A 89 13.67 13.17 19.97
N ALA A 90 13.41 13.69 18.76
CA ALA A 90 12.21 14.48 18.49
C ALA A 90 10.94 13.69 18.77
N ILE A 91 10.83 12.44 18.28
CA ILE A 91 9.70 11.56 18.58
C ILE A 91 9.58 11.32 20.09
N ASN A 92 10.70 11.09 20.79
CA ASN A 92 10.72 10.82 22.22
C ASN A 92 10.17 11.98 23.05
N SER A 93 10.42 13.23 22.65
CA SER A 93 9.89 14.43 23.31
C SER A 93 8.36 14.56 23.25
N ILE A 94 7.70 13.94 22.27
CA ILE A 94 6.25 14.04 22.08
C ILE A 94 5.55 13.23 23.20
N PRO A 95 4.57 13.81 23.94
CA PRO A 95 3.89 13.11 25.02
C PRO A 95 3.15 11.85 24.56
N LEU A 96 3.06 10.86 25.44
CA LEU A 96 2.15 9.73 25.25
C LEU A 96 0.69 10.21 25.26
N ASN A 97 -0.16 9.51 24.52
CA ASN A 97 -1.57 9.83 24.30
C ASN A 97 -1.79 11.25 23.74
N ASN A 98 -0.86 11.72 22.92
CA ASN A 98 -0.90 13.03 22.28
C ASN A 98 -2.26 13.33 21.62
N THR A 99 -2.74 14.55 21.81
CA THR A 99 -4.01 15.06 21.25
C THR A 99 -3.82 16.24 20.31
N ARG A 100 -2.57 16.62 20.02
CA ARG A 100 -2.17 17.79 19.21
C ARG A 100 -1.46 17.35 17.94
N ARG A 101 -1.56 18.10 16.84
CA ARG A 101 -0.72 17.85 15.67
C ARG A 101 0.73 18.25 15.98
N TYR A 102 1.66 17.30 15.99
CA TYR A 102 3.10 17.59 16.06
C TYR A 102 3.71 17.49 14.67
N ILE A 103 4.24 18.59 14.17
CA ILE A 103 5.02 18.64 12.93
C ILE A 103 6.49 18.57 13.32
N VAL A 104 7.15 17.49 12.91
CA VAL A 104 8.58 17.28 13.01
C VAL A 104 9.19 17.71 11.67
N SER A 105 9.73 18.92 11.64
CA SER A 105 10.44 19.47 10.49
C SER A 105 11.86 18.92 10.47
N ILE A 106 12.18 18.11 9.47
CA ILE A 106 13.44 17.39 9.36
C ILE A 106 14.27 18.08 8.27
N ALA A 107 15.39 18.66 8.67
CA ALA A 107 16.33 19.31 7.75
C ALA A 107 16.91 18.30 6.74
N PRO A 108 17.40 18.75 5.57
CA PRO A 108 18.07 17.87 4.63
C PRO A 108 19.25 17.12 5.26
N GLY A 109 19.45 15.88 4.83
CA GLY A 109 20.51 15.03 5.35
C GLY A 109 20.17 13.54 5.31
N THR A 110 21.15 12.71 5.66
CA THR A 110 21.01 11.26 5.74
C THR A 110 20.97 10.82 7.20
N TYR A 111 19.80 10.38 7.64
CA TYR A 111 19.50 9.94 9.00
C TYR A 111 19.56 8.41 9.07
N ARG A 112 20.69 7.88 9.53
CA ARG A 112 20.86 6.43 9.76
C ARG A 112 20.25 6.03 11.10
N GLU A 113 18.92 5.94 11.13
CA GLU A 113 18.15 5.64 12.32
C GLU A 113 17.12 4.53 12.06
N LYS A 114 16.95 3.63 13.03
CA LYS A 114 15.83 2.68 13.04
C LYS A 114 14.71 3.26 13.89
N ILE A 115 13.64 3.70 13.24
CA ILE A 115 12.61 4.55 13.85
C ILE A 115 11.32 3.76 14.05
N THR A 116 10.69 3.91 15.20
CA THR A 116 9.30 3.50 15.43
C THR A 116 8.48 4.70 15.87
N ILE A 117 7.39 4.99 15.16
CA ILE A 117 6.38 5.96 15.55
C ILE A 117 5.35 5.24 16.42
N PRO A 118 5.39 5.37 17.76
CA PRO A 118 4.68 4.47 18.65
C PRO A 118 3.16 4.70 18.57
N LYS A 119 2.37 3.62 18.67
CA LYS A 119 0.89 3.68 18.64
C LYS A 119 0.28 4.71 19.62
N LYS A 120 0.92 4.93 20.76
CA LYS A 120 0.50 5.90 21.79
C LYS A 120 0.84 7.35 21.46
N LYS A 121 1.44 7.67 20.30
CA LYS A 121 1.78 9.05 19.88
C LYS A 121 1.11 9.39 18.53
N PRO A 122 -0.24 9.50 18.47
CA PRO A 122 -0.94 9.83 17.23
C PRO A 122 -0.67 11.28 16.78
N PHE A 123 -1.11 11.62 15.57
CA PHE A 123 -1.06 12.99 15.01
C PHE A 123 0.36 13.55 14.83
N ILE A 124 1.30 12.70 14.42
CA ILE A 124 2.67 13.12 14.07
C ILE A 124 2.74 13.35 12.56
N THR A 125 3.36 14.46 12.15
CA THR A 125 3.71 14.74 10.76
C THR A 125 5.22 14.82 10.64
N PHE A 126 5.81 14.08 9.70
CA PHE A 126 7.17 14.34 9.22
C PHE A 126 7.11 15.27 8.03
N LEU A 127 7.89 16.34 8.07
CA LEU A 127 7.96 17.35 7.02
C LEU A 127 9.41 17.58 6.63
N GLY A 128 9.74 17.23 5.38
CA GLY A 128 11.02 17.56 4.76
C GLY A 128 10.90 18.68 3.73
N ASP A 129 12.05 19.18 3.28
CA ASP A 129 12.13 20.09 2.14
C ASP A 129 11.81 19.34 0.83
N ALA A 130 11.00 19.94 -0.06
CA ALA A 130 10.58 19.30 -1.29
C ALA A 130 11.71 19.13 -2.31
N MET A 131 12.66 20.07 -2.32
CA MET A 131 13.80 20.17 -3.21
C MET A 131 15.00 19.37 -2.70
N ASP A 132 15.16 19.28 -1.37
CA ASP A 132 16.24 18.51 -0.73
C ASP A 132 15.69 17.63 0.41
N ARG A 133 15.11 16.50 0.04
CA ARG A 133 14.39 15.63 0.99
C ARG A 133 15.37 14.93 1.93
N PRO A 134 15.13 14.94 3.25
CA PRO A 134 15.86 14.09 4.17
C PRO A 134 15.63 12.61 3.84
N THR A 135 16.68 11.82 3.99
CA THR A 135 16.67 10.38 3.77
C THR A 135 16.85 9.64 5.08
N ILE A 136 15.86 8.83 5.46
CA ILE A 136 15.93 7.95 6.62
C ILE A 136 16.33 6.56 6.12
N THR A 137 17.51 6.09 6.53
CA THR A 137 18.16 4.92 5.93
C THR A 137 18.52 3.85 6.96
N GLY A 138 18.38 2.60 6.55
CA GLY A 138 18.69 1.39 7.29
C GLY A 138 19.10 0.28 6.33
N ASN A 139 19.44 -0.90 6.84
CA ASN A 139 19.96 -2.00 6.02
C ASN A 139 19.67 -3.38 6.63
N ASP A 140 18.64 -3.48 7.47
CA ASP A 140 18.27 -4.74 8.11
C ASP A 140 17.60 -5.67 7.09
N THR A 141 17.95 -6.96 7.13
CA THR A 141 17.25 -8.03 6.41
C THR A 141 16.72 -9.09 7.37
N LYS A 142 15.81 -9.93 6.88
CA LYS A 142 15.39 -11.13 7.58
C LYS A 142 16.63 -12.01 7.84
N GLY A 143 16.67 -12.72 8.96
CA GLY A 143 17.79 -13.61 9.28
C GLY A 143 18.93 -12.92 10.02
N MET A 144 19.06 -11.59 9.92
CA MET A 144 20.04 -10.85 10.71
C MET A 144 19.70 -10.91 12.21
N ILE A 145 20.73 -10.93 13.04
CA ILE A 145 20.56 -10.81 14.50
C ILE A 145 20.27 -9.35 14.85
N GLY A 146 19.08 -9.11 15.41
CA GLY A 146 18.63 -7.81 15.87
C GLY A 146 19.35 -7.35 17.15
N ARG A 147 19.06 -6.10 17.55
CA ARG A 147 19.65 -5.50 18.77
C ARG A 147 19.26 -6.23 20.07
N ASP A 148 18.18 -6.99 20.05
CA ASP A 148 17.71 -7.81 21.17
C ASP A 148 18.32 -9.22 21.18
N GLY A 149 19.27 -9.51 20.27
CA GLY A 149 19.90 -10.82 20.13
C GLY A 149 19.05 -11.85 19.40
N THR A 150 17.86 -11.48 18.92
CA THR A 150 16.96 -12.38 18.21
C THR A 150 17.03 -12.19 16.70
N GLU A 151 16.80 -13.27 15.95
CA GLU A 151 16.75 -13.21 14.49
C GLU A 151 15.57 -12.35 14.01
N LEU A 152 15.85 -11.35 13.17
CA LEU A 152 14.85 -10.48 12.58
C LEU A 152 13.96 -11.26 11.62
N LYS A 153 12.65 -11.13 11.81
CA LYS A 153 11.65 -11.48 10.80
C LYS A 153 11.36 -10.25 9.94
N THR A 154 10.82 -10.42 8.73
CA THR A 154 10.44 -9.32 7.81
C THR A 154 9.74 -8.15 8.50
N PHE A 155 8.85 -8.43 9.45
CA PHE A 155 8.15 -7.39 10.20
C PHE A 155 9.09 -6.42 10.95
N ASN A 156 10.21 -6.94 11.44
CA ASN A 156 11.19 -6.24 12.25
C ASN A 156 12.34 -5.65 11.43
N THR A 157 12.41 -5.85 10.11
CA THR A 157 13.48 -5.30 9.26
C THR A 157 13.23 -3.86 8.82
N SER A 158 12.06 -3.30 9.14
CA SER A 158 11.66 -1.95 8.73
C SER A 158 12.63 -0.89 9.26
N THR A 159 13.22 -0.08 8.36
CA THR A 159 13.95 1.15 8.75
C THR A 159 13.04 2.09 9.53
N VAL A 160 11.82 2.33 9.02
CA VAL A 160 10.78 3.10 9.71
C VAL A 160 9.52 2.26 9.92
N ALA A 161 9.05 2.17 11.16
CA ALA A 161 7.80 1.54 11.54
C ALA A 161 6.78 2.59 12.02
N VAL A 162 5.67 2.74 11.30
CA VAL A 162 4.58 3.64 11.67
C VAL A 162 3.45 2.85 12.32
N GLU A 163 3.20 3.08 13.61
CA GLU A 163 2.12 2.43 14.38
C GLU A 163 1.11 3.44 14.94
N ALA A 164 1.44 4.72 14.88
CA ALA A 164 0.60 5.84 15.26
C ALA A 164 -0.43 6.19 14.18
N ARG A 165 -1.71 6.22 14.55
CA ARG A 165 -2.80 6.72 13.70
C ARG A 165 -2.62 8.20 13.36
N TYR A 166 -3.19 8.62 12.22
CA TYR A 166 -3.11 10.00 11.74
C TYR A 166 -1.68 10.49 11.48
N PHE A 167 -0.76 9.56 11.20
CA PHE A 167 0.59 9.91 10.78
C PHE A 167 0.57 10.49 9.36
N ILE A 168 1.39 11.50 9.13
CA ILE A 168 1.59 12.09 7.80
C ILE A 168 3.09 12.16 7.54
N ALA A 169 3.54 11.82 6.34
CA ALA A 169 4.88 12.17 5.88
C ALA A 169 4.79 12.98 4.59
N ILE A 170 5.58 14.04 4.50
CA ILE A 170 5.63 14.96 3.37
C ILE A 170 7.10 15.16 3.02
N ASN A 171 7.46 14.90 1.77
CA ASN A 171 8.82 15.12 1.25
C ASN A 171 9.91 14.35 2.02
N ILE A 172 9.70 13.07 2.30
CA ILE A 172 10.68 12.21 2.99
C ILE A 172 11.10 11.05 2.07
N ASN A 173 12.38 10.71 2.09
CA ASN A 173 12.89 9.47 1.50
C ASN A 173 13.03 8.41 2.62
N PHE A 174 12.43 7.24 2.41
CA PHE A 174 12.57 6.08 3.27
C PHE A 174 13.35 5.01 2.52
N GLU A 175 14.40 4.49 3.13
CA GLU A 175 15.36 3.63 2.46
C GLU A 175 15.76 2.41 3.30
N ASN A 176 15.83 1.26 2.66
CA ASN A 176 16.58 0.11 3.13
C ASN A 176 17.64 -0.26 2.07
N THR A 177 18.92 -0.11 2.41
CA THR A 177 20.07 -0.34 1.52
C THR A 177 20.65 -1.74 1.62
N ALA A 178 19.92 -2.70 2.20
CA ALA A 178 20.37 -4.09 2.24
C ALA A 178 20.76 -4.57 0.84
N ARG A 179 21.90 -5.25 0.75
CA ARG A 179 22.36 -5.83 -0.51
C ARG A 179 21.69 -7.18 -0.71
N HIS A 180 21.22 -7.41 -1.93
CA HIS A 180 20.68 -8.69 -2.39
C HIS A 180 21.68 -9.30 -3.37
N ASP A 181 22.92 -9.47 -2.90
CA ASP A 181 24.08 -9.92 -3.68
C ASP A 181 24.31 -11.43 -3.59
N ASN A 182 23.67 -12.10 -2.64
CA ASN A 182 23.85 -13.51 -2.37
C ASN A 182 22.51 -14.20 -2.45
N ALA A 183 22.40 -15.22 -3.31
CA ALA A 183 21.26 -16.10 -3.51
C ALA A 183 20.83 -16.91 -2.25
N SER A 184 20.79 -16.26 -1.09
CA SER A 184 20.38 -16.77 0.20
C SER A 184 18.89 -16.52 0.41
N LYS A 185 18.24 -17.36 1.22
CA LYS A 185 16.77 -17.44 1.35
C LYS A 185 16.13 -16.29 2.16
N GLU A 186 16.89 -15.25 2.54
CA GLU A 186 16.50 -14.30 3.60
C GLU A 186 16.72 -12.82 3.22
N GLU A 187 16.32 -12.48 2.00
CA GLU A 187 16.54 -11.17 1.39
C GLU A 187 15.49 -10.11 1.76
N GLN A 188 14.51 -10.35 2.63
CA GLN A 188 13.45 -9.36 2.89
C GLN A 188 13.98 -8.16 3.68
N GLY A 189 13.92 -6.94 3.11
CA GLY A 189 14.42 -5.71 3.72
C GLY A 189 13.43 -4.55 3.55
N VAL A 190 12.73 -4.21 4.64
CA VAL A 190 11.67 -3.21 4.60
C VAL A 190 12.23 -1.80 4.79
N ALA A 191 11.91 -0.88 3.88
CA ALA A 191 12.22 0.55 4.04
C ALA A 191 11.21 1.22 4.97
N LEU A 192 9.92 0.97 4.74
CA LEU A 192 8.86 1.47 5.60
C LEU A 192 7.78 0.42 5.82
N ARG A 193 7.41 0.23 7.09
CA ARG A 193 6.23 -0.53 7.51
C ARG A 193 5.18 0.43 8.05
N VAL A 194 3.95 0.34 7.54
CA VAL A 194 2.80 1.09 8.07
C VAL A 194 1.74 0.15 8.63
N SER A 195 1.61 0.18 9.95
CA SER A 195 0.68 -0.64 10.75
C SER A 195 -0.29 0.24 11.54
N ALA A 196 -0.71 1.35 10.95
CA ALA A 196 -1.43 2.44 11.59
C ALA A 196 -2.67 2.82 10.78
N ASN A 197 -3.77 3.15 11.45
CA ASN A 197 -4.95 3.58 10.70
C ASN A 197 -4.87 5.06 10.32
N LYS A 198 -5.35 5.40 9.12
CA LYS A 198 -5.49 6.79 8.64
C LYS A 198 -4.13 7.46 8.50
N THR A 199 -3.26 6.92 7.65
CA THR A 199 -1.90 7.42 7.43
C THR A 199 -1.71 7.91 5.99
N ALA A 200 -1.10 9.08 5.80
CA ALA A 200 -0.89 9.66 4.47
C ALA A 200 0.59 9.93 4.16
N PHE A 201 0.98 9.72 2.91
CA PHE A 201 2.30 10.00 2.38
C PHE A 201 2.16 10.89 1.16
N TYR A 202 2.80 12.06 1.17
CA TYR A 202 2.78 13.03 0.10
C TYR A 202 4.19 13.25 -0.41
N ASN A 203 4.40 13.07 -1.72
CA ASN A 203 5.69 13.35 -2.35
C ASN A 203 6.87 12.65 -1.64
N CYS A 204 6.63 11.43 -1.15
CA CYS A 204 7.64 10.62 -0.48
C CYS A 204 8.28 9.65 -1.47
N SER A 205 9.45 9.12 -1.12
CA SER A 205 10.09 8.07 -1.91
C SER A 205 10.46 6.89 -1.03
N PHE A 206 10.27 5.68 -1.57
CA PHE A 206 10.52 4.42 -0.88
C PHE A 206 11.51 3.61 -1.70
N TYR A 207 12.67 3.34 -1.12
CA TYR A 207 13.79 2.67 -1.78
C TYR A 207 14.13 1.38 -1.06
N GLY A 208 14.17 0.28 -1.80
CA GLY A 208 14.64 -1.01 -1.34
C GLY A 208 14.74 -1.97 -2.50
N ALA A 209 14.82 -3.27 -2.22
CA ALA A 209 14.63 -4.31 -3.22
C ALA A 209 13.46 -5.22 -2.83
N GLN A 210 13.71 -6.37 -2.19
CA GLN A 210 12.63 -7.25 -1.77
C GLN A 210 11.91 -6.69 -0.52
N ASP A 211 10.58 -6.68 -0.56
CA ASP A 211 9.71 -6.26 0.55
C ASP A 211 9.88 -4.77 0.94
N THR A 212 10.10 -3.87 -0.03
CA THR A 212 10.40 -2.44 0.24
C THR A 212 9.35 -1.72 1.10
N LEU A 213 8.08 -1.76 0.70
CA LEU A 213 6.97 -1.09 1.38
C LEU A 213 6.02 -2.11 2.00
N TYR A 214 6.09 -2.27 3.32
CA TYR A 214 5.17 -3.11 4.06
C TYR A 214 3.92 -2.30 4.45
N ASP A 215 3.00 -2.21 3.50
CA ASP A 215 1.64 -1.70 3.65
C ASP A 215 0.76 -2.68 4.46
N HIS A 216 1.12 -2.82 5.74
CA HIS A 216 0.67 -3.90 6.60
C HIS A 216 -0.83 -3.83 6.90
N LYS A 217 -1.31 -2.79 7.60
CA LYS A 217 -2.72 -2.67 7.98
C LYS A 217 -3.14 -1.24 8.30
N GLY A 218 -4.34 -0.87 7.85
CA GLY A 218 -4.94 0.45 8.06
C GLY A 218 -5.55 1.03 6.79
N LEU A 219 -6.15 2.22 6.91
CA LEU A 219 -6.50 3.09 5.79
C LEU A 219 -5.29 3.94 5.44
N HIS A 220 -4.76 3.81 4.23
CA HIS A 220 -3.57 4.57 3.82
C HIS A 220 -3.77 5.31 2.49
N TYR A 221 -3.09 6.44 2.37
CA TYR A 221 -3.08 7.24 1.16
C TYR A 221 -1.64 7.57 0.76
N PHE A 222 -1.31 7.32 -0.50
CA PHE A 222 -0.01 7.64 -1.08
C PHE A 222 -0.26 8.53 -2.29
N LYS A 223 0.26 9.76 -2.27
CA LYS A 223 0.06 10.72 -3.36
C LYS A 223 1.39 11.24 -3.87
N ASN A 224 1.60 11.17 -5.18
CA ASN A 224 2.83 11.63 -5.83
C ASN A 224 4.08 10.93 -5.29
N CYS A 225 3.96 9.67 -4.85
CA CYS A 225 5.08 8.93 -4.27
C CYS A 225 5.86 8.14 -5.32
N LEU A 226 7.16 7.97 -5.10
CA LEU A 226 8.00 7.02 -5.84
C LEU A 226 8.20 5.76 -4.99
N ILE A 227 7.95 4.58 -5.55
CA ILE A 227 8.23 3.29 -4.91
C ILE A 227 9.14 2.48 -5.83
N LYS A 228 10.33 2.13 -5.34
CA LYS A 228 11.32 1.31 -6.04
C LYS A 228 11.56 0.00 -5.32
N GLY A 229 11.60 -1.11 -6.06
CA GLY A 229 11.93 -2.42 -5.50
C GLY A 229 11.98 -3.53 -6.55
N THR A 230 12.05 -4.78 -6.06
CA THR A 230 12.22 -5.97 -6.92
C THR A 230 11.10 -6.99 -6.71
N VAL A 231 11.14 -7.74 -5.60
CA VAL A 231 10.16 -8.80 -5.29
C VAL A 231 9.21 -8.30 -4.22
N ASP A 232 7.91 -8.45 -4.46
CA ASP A 232 6.82 -8.14 -3.52
C ASP A 232 6.94 -6.76 -2.87
N PHE A 233 7.45 -5.78 -3.63
CA PHE A 233 7.96 -4.55 -3.02
C PHE A 233 6.86 -3.59 -2.53
N ILE A 234 5.58 -3.90 -2.80
CA ILE A 234 4.40 -3.34 -2.13
C ILE A 234 3.54 -4.50 -1.60
N PHE A 235 3.53 -4.74 -0.29
CA PHE A 235 2.90 -5.94 0.28
C PHE A 235 2.20 -5.69 1.61
N GLY A 236 1.29 -6.59 1.98
CA GLY A 236 0.49 -6.52 3.21
C GLY A 236 -1.02 -6.54 2.96
N TYR A 237 -1.82 -6.12 3.94
CA TYR A 237 -3.29 -6.14 3.85
C TYR A 237 -3.93 -4.79 4.22
N GLY A 238 -3.22 -3.69 3.99
CA GLY A 238 -3.80 -2.35 4.01
C GLY A 238 -5.01 -2.19 3.07
N ARG A 239 -5.82 -1.18 3.36
CA ARG A 239 -6.81 -0.62 2.43
C ARG A 239 -6.23 0.71 1.96
N SER A 240 -5.64 0.71 0.78
CA SER A 240 -4.70 1.76 0.40
C SER A 240 -4.99 2.28 -0.99
N PHE A 241 -4.97 3.61 -1.09
CA PHE A 241 -5.16 4.32 -2.35
C PHE A 241 -3.86 5.00 -2.74
N TYR A 242 -3.32 4.62 -3.89
CA TYR A 242 -2.09 5.13 -4.49
C TYR A 242 -2.46 6.00 -5.68
N GLU A 243 -2.28 7.30 -5.56
CA GLU A 243 -2.68 8.28 -6.57
C GLU A 243 -1.46 9.01 -7.13
N ASN A 244 -1.33 9.03 -8.46
CA ASN A 244 -0.22 9.68 -9.16
C ASN A 244 1.17 9.16 -8.72
N CYS A 245 1.27 7.88 -8.36
CA CYS A 245 2.53 7.30 -7.91
C CYS A 245 3.38 6.83 -9.09
N HIS A 246 4.70 6.87 -8.92
CA HIS A 246 5.67 6.21 -9.78
C HIS A 246 6.12 4.91 -9.14
N ILE A 247 5.79 3.80 -9.77
CA ILE A 247 6.18 2.46 -9.37
C ILE A 247 7.27 2.01 -10.33
N HIS A 248 8.43 1.64 -9.80
CA HIS A 248 9.61 1.40 -10.63
C HIS A 248 10.36 0.14 -10.18
N SER A 249 10.30 -0.90 -11.00
CA SER A 249 11.07 -2.12 -10.77
C SER A 249 12.55 -1.91 -11.06
N THR A 250 13.43 -2.39 -10.19
CA THR A 250 14.89 -2.28 -10.33
C THR A 250 15.58 -3.63 -10.55
N THR A 251 14.81 -4.71 -10.77
CA THR A 251 15.37 -6.05 -10.98
C THR A 251 15.98 -6.20 -12.38
N LYS A 252 16.93 -7.14 -12.52
CA LYS A 252 17.39 -7.62 -13.83
C LYS A 252 16.67 -8.89 -14.29
N THR A 253 15.96 -9.57 -13.38
CA THR A 253 15.34 -10.87 -13.62
C THR A 253 13.82 -10.74 -13.53
N LYS A 254 13.19 -11.33 -12.51
CA LYS A 254 11.74 -11.29 -12.29
C LYS A 254 11.41 -10.37 -11.12
N SER A 255 10.32 -9.63 -11.27
CA SER A 255 9.80 -8.66 -10.29
C SER A 255 8.32 -8.89 -10.07
N TYR A 256 7.87 -8.59 -8.86
CA TYR A 256 6.46 -8.63 -8.47
C TYR A 256 6.15 -7.33 -7.76
N ILE A 257 5.30 -6.49 -8.36
CA ILE A 257 4.99 -5.19 -7.77
C ILE A 257 4.22 -5.36 -6.48
N THR A 258 3.16 -6.17 -6.51
CA THR A 258 2.27 -6.33 -5.37
C THR A 258 2.19 -7.76 -4.84
N ALA A 259 2.15 -7.88 -3.50
CA ALA A 259 1.82 -9.12 -2.80
C ALA A 259 0.78 -8.85 -1.70
N GLN A 260 -0.48 -8.72 -2.11
CA GLN A 260 -1.55 -8.34 -1.19
C GLN A 260 -2.09 -9.58 -0.43
N ARG A 261 -2.23 -9.46 0.90
CA ARG A 261 -2.44 -10.56 1.86
C ARG A 261 -3.87 -10.67 2.41
N ARG A 262 -4.87 -10.13 1.72
CA ARG A 262 -6.25 -10.27 2.17
C ARG A 262 -6.64 -11.75 2.23
N SER A 263 -7.23 -12.14 3.35
CA SER A 263 -7.82 -13.47 3.58
C SER A 263 -9.27 -13.33 4.04
N LYS A 264 -9.99 -14.46 4.12
CA LYS A 264 -11.40 -14.51 4.57
C LYS A 264 -11.65 -13.78 5.90
N ASN A 265 -10.67 -13.85 6.81
CA ASN A 265 -10.78 -13.31 8.17
C ASN A 265 -10.24 -11.88 8.30
N THR A 266 -9.61 -11.35 7.25
CA THR A 266 -9.24 -9.92 7.21
C THR A 266 -10.42 -9.10 6.71
N SER A 267 -10.48 -7.81 7.04
CA SER A 267 -11.57 -6.93 6.60
C SER A 267 -11.84 -7.08 5.10
N MET A 268 -13.12 -7.30 4.74
CA MET A 268 -13.60 -7.32 3.35
C MET A 268 -13.40 -5.99 2.61
N ALA A 269 -12.91 -4.95 3.31
CA ALA A 269 -12.56 -3.68 2.71
C ALA A 269 -11.06 -3.55 2.36
N SER A 270 -10.18 -4.48 2.76
CA SER A 270 -8.73 -4.39 2.42
C SER A 270 -8.45 -4.60 0.93
N GLY A 271 -7.39 -3.99 0.42
CA GLY A 271 -7.01 -4.01 -0.99
C GLY A 271 -6.14 -2.82 -1.37
N PHE A 272 -5.39 -2.96 -2.45
CA PHE A 272 -4.60 -1.87 -3.03
C PHE A 272 -5.27 -1.36 -4.30
N SER A 273 -5.40 -0.04 -4.41
CA SER A 273 -5.92 0.61 -5.60
C SER A 273 -4.96 1.69 -6.07
N PHE A 274 -4.52 1.55 -7.32
CA PHE A 274 -3.59 2.47 -7.98
C PHE A 274 -4.35 3.24 -9.05
N LYS A 275 -4.24 4.56 -9.03
CA LYS A 275 -4.89 5.44 -9.99
C LYS A 275 -3.91 6.45 -10.57
N ASN A 276 -4.02 6.74 -11.86
CA ASN A 276 -3.23 7.76 -12.56
C ASN A 276 -1.72 7.61 -12.33
N SER A 277 -1.27 6.37 -12.10
CA SER A 277 0.09 6.05 -11.73
C SER A 277 0.88 5.64 -12.96
N LYS A 278 2.19 5.45 -12.80
CA LYS A 278 3.03 4.86 -13.84
C LYS A 278 3.84 3.70 -13.29
N VAL A 279 3.87 2.62 -14.05
CA VAL A 279 4.68 1.44 -13.82
C VAL A 279 5.76 1.39 -14.90
N THR A 280 7.01 1.37 -14.46
CA THR A 280 8.20 1.35 -15.32
C THR A 280 9.22 0.41 -14.68
N GLY A 281 10.36 0.18 -15.34
CA GLY A 281 11.47 -0.47 -14.67
C GLY A 281 12.39 -1.21 -15.63
N SER A 282 12.99 -2.26 -15.10
CA SER A 282 13.79 -3.23 -15.85
C SER A 282 13.36 -4.66 -15.54
N GLY A 283 13.84 -5.61 -16.35
CA GLY A 283 13.52 -7.03 -16.18
C GLY A 283 12.07 -7.37 -16.55
N GLN A 284 11.65 -8.56 -16.14
CA GLN A 284 10.31 -9.10 -16.35
C GLN A 284 9.46 -8.85 -15.10
N THR A 285 8.38 -8.08 -15.23
CA THR A 285 7.59 -7.62 -14.09
C THR A 285 6.16 -8.13 -14.16
N TYR A 286 5.69 -8.75 -13.07
CA TYR A 286 4.28 -8.96 -12.81
C TYR A 286 3.70 -7.80 -12.00
N LEU A 287 2.46 -7.42 -12.30
CA LEU A 287 1.66 -6.46 -11.53
C LEU A 287 1.42 -6.94 -10.09
N GLY A 288 1.38 -8.25 -9.87
CA GLY A 288 1.29 -8.82 -8.54
C GLY A 288 1.04 -10.31 -8.50
N ARG A 289 0.97 -10.82 -7.26
CA ARG A 289 0.65 -12.21 -6.96
C ARG A 289 -0.06 -12.36 -5.59
N PRO A 290 -1.02 -13.29 -5.44
CA PRO A 290 -1.88 -13.36 -4.28
C PRO A 290 -1.19 -14.02 -3.07
N TRP A 291 -0.61 -13.19 -2.19
CA TRP A 291 -0.08 -13.69 -0.91
C TRP A 291 -1.23 -14.24 -0.04
N GLY A 292 -2.37 -13.55 -0.02
CA GLY A 292 -3.60 -14.02 0.63
C GLY A 292 -4.62 -14.55 -0.39
N ASN A 293 -5.43 -15.53 0.00
CA ASN A 293 -6.39 -16.19 -0.89
C ASN A 293 -7.59 -15.32 -1.33
N TYR A 294 -7.78 -14.14 -0.72
CA TYR A 294 -8.76 -13.13 -1.12
C TYR A 294 -8.07 -11.84 -1.58
N SER A 295 -6.84 -11.95 -2.09
CA SER A 295 -6.00 -10.82 -2.48
C SER A 295 -6.74 -9.84 -3.39
N ARG A 296 -6.55 -8.53 -3.20
CA ARG A 296 -7.23 -7.51 -4.02
C ARG A 296 -6.31 -6.38 -4.44
N VAL A 297 -6.16 -6.22 -5.75
CA VAL A 297 -5.31 -5.19 -6.37
C VAL A 297 -6.00 -4.66 -7.62
N VAL A 298 -6.08 -3.34 -7.76
CA VAL A 298 -6.67 -2.69 -8.94
C VAL A 298 -5.73 -1.62 -9.48
N PHE A 299 -5.43 -1.68 -10.78
CA PHE A 299 -4.75 -0.61 -11.50
C PHE A 299 -5.76 0.12 -12.40
N SER A 300 -5.82 1.44 -12.28
CA SER A 300 -6.74 2.28 -13.04
C SER A 300 -6.00 3.46 -13.66
N TYR A 301 -6.23 3.73 -14.94
CA TYR A 301 -5.57 4.85 -15.66
C TYR A 301 -4.05 4.85 -15.47
N THR A 302 -3.45 3.66 -15.38
CA THR A 302 -2.03 3.51 -15.07
C THR A 302 -1.26 3.25 -16.36
N TYR A 303 -0.22 4.03 -16.60
CA TYR A 303 0.72 3.74 -17.68
C TYR A 303 1.58 2.53 -17.30
N MET A 304 1.70 1.55 -18.18
CA MET A 304 2.48 0.33 -18.00
C MET A 304 3.51 0.22 -19.12
N ASP A 305 4.79 0.27 -18.73
CA ASP A 305 5.91 0.08 -19.63
C ASP A 305 6.03 -1.38 -20.12
N ASN A 306 6.87 -1.62 -21.12
CA ASN A 306 7.03 -2.92 -21.80
C ASN A 306 7.67 -4.01 -20.92
N THR A 307 8.06 -3.67 -19.69
CA THR A 307 8.56 -4.62 -18.70
C THR A 307 7.45 -5.45 -18.07
N ILE A 308 6.18 -5.02 -18.18
CA ILE A 308 5.05 -5.81 -17.72
C ILE A 308 4.87 -7.01 -18.65
N LEU A 309 4.90 -8.21 -18.07
CA LEU A 309 4.70 -9.45 -18.80
C LEU A 309 3.28 -9.54 -19.38
N PRO A 310 3.08 -10.19 -20.55
CA PRO A 310 1.76 -10.36 -21.16
C PRO A 310 0.72 -10.99 -20.23
N GLU A 311 1.14 -11.97 -19.40
CA GLU A 311 0.31 -12.62 -18.40
C GLU A 311 -0.21 -11.63 -17.33
N GLY A 312 0.55 -10.56 -17.08
CA GLY A 312 0.27 -9.47 -16.14
C GLY A 312 0.38 -9.86 -14.67
N TRP A 313 -0.16 -11.02 -14.29
CA TRP A 313 -0.29 -11.48 -12.92
C TRP A 313 0.23 -12.91 -12.74
N SER A 314 0.77 -13.22 -11.57
CA SER A 314 1.23 -14.56 -11.22
C SER A 314 0.32 -15.17 -10.17
N ASP A 315 0.10 -16.48 -10.26
CA ASP A 315 -0.67 -17.28 -9.29
C ASP A 315 0.15 -17.72 -8.07
N TRP A 316 1.38 -17.21 -7.90
CA TRP A 316 2.33 -17.62 -6.86
C TRP A 316 2.81 -19.09 -7.00
N ASN A 317 2.69 -19.73 -8.16
CA ASN A 317 2.94 -21.18 -8.32
C ASN A 317 2.09 -22.02 -7.33
N HIS A 318 0.90 -21.53 -7.00
CA HIS A 318 -0.06 -22.24 -6.18
C HIS A 318 -1.41 -22.22 -6.89
N GLU A 319 -1.73 -23.36 -7.51
CA GLU A 319 -3.03 -23.59 -8.11
C GLU A 319 -4.13 -23.17 -7.12
N HIS A 320 -5.14 -22.49 -7.65
CA HIS A 320 -6.35 -22.07 -6.94
C HIS A 320 -6.23 -20.87 -5.96
N ARG A 321 -5.05 -20.31 -5.67
CA ARG A 321 -4.98 -19.08 -4.84
C ARG A 321 -5.70 -17.88 -5.46
N TYR A 322 -5.81 -17.86 -6.77
CA TYR A 322 -6.49 -16.81 -7.51
C TYR A 322 -8.03 -16.91 -7.45
N LEU A 323 -8.61 -18.04 -7.02
CA LEU A 323 -10.06 -18.27 -7.12
C LEU A 323 -10.91 -17.24 -6.39
N ASN A 324 -10.41 -16.63 -5.30
CA ASN A 324 -11.10 -15.54 -4.61
C ASN A 324 -10.34 -14.21 -4.67
N ALA A 325 -9.29 -14.12 -5.50
CA ALA A 325 -8.54 -12.89 -5.68
C ALA A 325 -9.28 -11.95 -6.66
N TYR A 326 -9.18 -10.64 -6.42
CA TYR A 326 -9.72 -9.60 -7.30
C TYR A 326 -8.58 -8.76 -7.87
N TYR A 327 -8.06 -9.17 -9.03
CA TYR A 327 -7.01 -8.46 -9.75
C TYR A 327 -7.59 -7.83 -11.01
N GLY A 328 -7.64 -6.49 -11.03
CA GLY A 328 -8.37 -5.73 -12.04
C GLY A 328 -7.51 -4.66 -12.69
N GLU A 329 -7.69 -4.49 -13.99
CA GLU A 329 -7.14 -3.40 -14.79
C GLU A 329 -8.29 -2.58 -15.39
N TYR A 330 -8.18 -1.26 -15.36
CA TYR A 330 -9.18 -0.35 -15.90
C TYR A 330 -8.53 0.80 -16.66
N LYS A 331 -8.77 0.87 -17.97
CA LYS A 331 -8.25 1.95 -18.85
C LYS A 331 -6.76 2.24 -18.63
N CYS A 332 -5.96 1.18 -18.42
CA CYS A 332 -4.50 1.29 -18.39
C CYS A 332 -3.97 1.51 -19.81
N SER A 333 -2.76 2.07 -19.92
CA SER A 333 -2.17 2.46 -21.20
C SER A 333 -0.69 2.10 -21.25
N GLY A 334 -0.06 2.25 -22.41
CA GLY A 334 1.35 1.91 -22.63
C GLY A 334 1.57 0.47 -23.12
N PRO A 335 2.79 0.15 -23.56
CA PRO A 335 3.09 -1.11 -24.24
C PRO A 335 2.86 -2.36 -23.36
N GLY A 336 2.94 -2.26 -22.03
CA GLY A 336 2.67 -3.36 -21.10
C GLY A 336 1.20 -3.57 -20.74
N SER A 337 0.29 -2.74 -21.27
CA SER A 337 -1.14 -2.75 -20.89
C SER A 337 -2.03 -3.63 -21.78
N ASN A 338 -1.45 -4.36 -22.75
CA ASN A 338 -2.23 -5.26 -23.61
C ASN A 338 -2.85 -6.39 -22.79
N LEU A 339 -4.17 -6.55 -22.91
CA LEU A 339 -4.96 -7.51 -22.15
C LEU A 339 -5.13 -8.87 -22.85
N SER A 340 -4.73 -9.02 -24.12
CA SER A 340 -5.03 -10.22 -24.93
C SER A 340 -4.43 -11.52 -24.40
N GLU A 341 -3.33 -11.43 -23.66
CA GLU A 341 -2.57 -12.57 -23.13
C GLU A 341 -2.59 -12.62 -21.60
N ARG A 342 -3.41 -11.79 -20.95
CA ARG A 342 -3.55 -11.82 -19.50
C ARG A 342 -4.02 -13.19 -19.04
N VAL A 343 -3.60 -13.58 -17.85
CA VAL A 343 -4.12 -14.79 -17.20
C VAL A 343 -5.66 -14.77 -17.18
N PRO A 344 -6.36 -15.90 -17.41
CA PRO A 344 -7.82 -15.90 -17.60
C PRO A 344 -8.64 -15.36 -16.42
N TRP A 345 -8.05 -15.30 -15.23
CA TRP A 345 -8.66 -14.81 -14.00
C TRP A 345 -8.40 -13.31 -13.74
N ALA A 346 -7.58 -12.65 -14.55
CA ALA A 346 -7.44 -11.19 -14.52
C ALA A 346 -8.71 -10.52 -15.06
N ARG A 347 -9.10 -9.39 -14.49
CA ARG A 347 -10.33 -8.68 -14.87
C ARG A 347 -10.04 -7.40 -15.63
N ASN A 348 -10.61 -7.29 -16.83
CA ASN A 348 -10.79 -6.01 -17.49
C ASN A 348 -12.06 -5.36 -16.96
N LEU A 349 -11.92 -4.32 -16.14
CA LEU A 349 -13.06 -3.74 -15.43
C LEU A 349 -13.89 -2.85 -16.36
N THR A 350 -15.21 -2.92 -16.19
CA THR A 350 -16.13 -1.92 -16.74
C THR A 350 -16.07 -0.61 -15.97
N ASP A 351 -16.61 0.46 -16.56
CA ASP A 351 -16.72 1.77 -15.91
C ASP A 351 -17.41 1.68 -14.53
N GLN A 352 -18.41 0.81 -14.39
CA GLN A 352 -19.17 0.61 -13.14
C GLN A 352 -18.38 -0.17 -12.09
N GLU A 353 -17.72 -1.26 -12.49
CA GLU A 353 -16.88 -2.08 -11.59
C GLU A 353 -15.67 -1.30 -11.07
N ALA A 354 -15.15 -0.36 -11.86
CA ALA A 354 -14.01 0.46 -11.49
C ALA A 354 -14.37 1.53 -10.44
N GLN A 355 -15.55 2.17 -10.51
CA GLN A 355 -15.90 3.34 -9.67
C GLN A 355 -15.55 3.23 -8.17
N PRO A 356 -15.79 2.10 -7.49
CA PRO A 356 -15.48 1.98 -6.05
C PRO A 356 -14.00 2.14 -5.72
N PHE A 357 -13.11 2.00 -6.71
CA PHE A 357 -11.65 2.07 -6.58
C PHE A 357 -11.06 3.39 -7.12
N LEU A 358 -11.85 4.28 -7.71
CA LEU A 358 -11.30 5.46 -8.44
C LEU A 358 -11.07 6.71 -7.59
N GLY A 359 -11.23 6.65 -6.27
CA GLY A 359 -11.13 7.85 -5.45
C GLY A 359 -10.88 7.59 -3.99
N THR A 360 -10.66 8.67 -3.25
CA THR A 360 -10.36 8.63 -1.82
C THR A 360 -11.51 8.08 -0.98
N HIS A 361 -12.74 7.99 -1.50
CA HIS A 361 -13.83 7.23 -0.88
C HIS A 361 -13.46 5.75 -0.68
N PHE A 362 -12.60 5.19 -1.54
CA PHE A 362 -12.06 3.84 -1.36
C PHE A 362 -11.33 3.69 -0.03
N ILE A 363 -10.86 4.77 0.60
CA ILE A 363 -10.20 4.75 1.90
C ILE A 363 -10.93 5.61 2.93
N GLU A 364 -12.21 5.92 2.71
CA GLU A 364 -13.01 6.79 3.59
C GLU A 364 -12.36 8.17 3.80
N GLY A 365 -11.70 8.69 2.76
CA GLY A 365 -10.83 9.85 2.84
C GLY A 365 -11.51 11.12 3.32
N ASN A 366 -12.80 11.30 3.04
CA ASN A 366 -13.61 12.40 3.58
C ASN A 366 -13.66 12.44 5.13
N THR A 367 -13.36 11.32 5.80
CA THR A 367 -13.41 11.24 7.26
C THR A 367 -12.07 11.55 7.94
N TRP A 368 -10.97 11.59 7.20
CA TRP A 368 -9.64 11.70 7.81
C TRP A 368 -8.52 12.31 6.97
N LEU A 369 -8.66 12.40 5.66
CA LEU A 369 -7.64 13.03 4.82
C LEU A 369 -7.71 14.54 4.95
N ILE A 370 -6.58 15.11 5.33
CA ILE A 370 -6.34 16.55 5.25
C ILE A 370 -5.37 16.77 4.10
N SER A 371 -5.74 17.62 3.15
CA SER A 371 -4.84 18.03 2.07
C SER A 371 -3.83 19.03 2.63
N PRO A 372 -2.52 18.85 2.39
CA PRO A 372 -1.49 19.80 2.85
C PRO A 372 -1.71 21.25 2.39
N SER A 373 -2.48 21.47 1.31
CA SER A 373 -2.82 22.79 0.77
C SER A 373 -4.04 23.46 1.40
N ASN A 374 -4.88 22.74 2.15
CA ASN A 374 -6.14 23.28 2.71
C ASN A 374 -5.96 23.94 4.08
N SER A 375 -4.75 23.93 4.62
CA SER A 375 -4.39 24.74 5.78
C SER A 375 -3.79 26.05 5.27
N SER A 376 -4.66 27.05 5.09
CA SER A 376 -4.40 28.48 4.86
C SER A 376 -2.92 28.88 4.83
N SER A 377 -2.36 29.02 3.62
CA SER A 377 -1.34 30.01 3.26
C SER A 377 -0.12 30.21 4.17
N THR A 378 0.30 29.22 4.96
CA THR A 378 1.47 29.32 5.87
C THR A 378 2.40 28.10 5.85
N TYR A 379 2.30 27.24 4.83
CA TYR A 379 3.02 25.95 4.79
C TYR A 379 4.13 25.83 3.74
N PHE A 380 4.56 26.94 3.13
CA PHE A 380 5.70 26.95 2.22
C PHE A 380 6.62 28.12 2.54
#